data_AF-A0A4Q7DQ01-F1
#
_entry.id   AF-A0A4Q7DQ01-F1
#
_cell.length_a   1.000
_cell.length_b   1.000
_cell.length_c   1.000
_cell.angle_alpha   90.00
_cell.angle_beta   90.00
_cell.angle_gamma   90.00
#
_symmetry.space_group_name_H-M   'P 1'
#
loop_
_entity.id
_entity.type
_entity.pdbx_description
1 polymer ?
#
loop_
_entity_poly.entity_id
_entity_poly.type
_entity_poly.pdbx_seq_one_letter_code
_entity_poly.pdbx_strand_id
1 'polypeptide(L)'
;MIEAYKNFWKDSFSFRGRTERKTFWPAMFVHLILLAVLLNFYHFFTTLNTLYLPLFWQALGTFCIYLFGIYIVVSFLPYLAITVRRLRDADFPWALIFLNLVFLVGPLVLLGLNLVPSSSKRVNDESTENRNTVFNKKIEERNKISFSQALAHYFQGYFSFGGRSSRRSFWFVQFCWWGIFALLKMLVFLAPHFDWLLFGQVSIGTSLMKLFLILFLLGTILPQFALMTRRLRDAGLSEIGSLILLTTSTSLLLFQKILSRTLSQAYVGHRYDLVEYLLFLFLGVVLIALIIACLSKADELRTSEKSILFNKMD
;
A
#
# COMPACT_ATOMS: atom_id res chain seq x y z
N MET A 1 17.01 -9.01 21.21
CA MET A 1 16.88 -8.12 20.03
C MET A 1 16.19 -8.81 18.86
N ILE A 2 16.67 -9.98 18.41
CA ILE A 2 16.09 -10.73 17.29
C ILE A 2 14.61 -11.10 17.53
N GLU A 3 14.28 -11.56 18.73
CA GLU A 3 12.90 -11.92 19.09
C GLU A 3 11.93 -10.73 19.06
N ALA A 4 12.37 -9.57 19.56
CA ALA A 4 11.61 -8.33 19.48
C ALA A 4 11.35 -7.90 18.02
N TYR A 5 12.34 -8.07 17.14
CA TYR A 5 12.18 -7.79 15.71
C TYR A 5 11.32 -8.84 14.99
N LYS A 6 11.33 -10.10 15.41
CA LYS A 6 10.38 -11.12 14.93
C LYS A 6 8.94 -10.75 15.30
N ASN A 7 8.73 -10.28 16.52
CA ASN A 7 7.42 -9.84 17.00
C ASN A 7 6.97 -8.52 16.33
N PHE A 8 7.90 -7.64 15.98
CA PHE A 8 7.64 -6.46 15.16
C PHE A 8 6.94 -6.82 13.84
N TRP A 9 7.41 -7.86 13.15
CA TRP A 9 6.78 -8.34 11.92
C TRP A 9 5.50 -9.14 12.14
N LYS A 10 5.44 -10.00 13.17
CA LYS A 10 4.24 -10.81 13.45
C LYS A 10 3.03 -9.95 13.80
N ASP A 11 3.25 -8.92 14.61
CA ASP A 11 2.18 -8.04 15.08
C ASP A 11 2.01 -6.80 14.20
N SER A 12 2.47 -6.83 12.94
CA SER A 12 2.46 -5.67 12.03
C SER A 12 1.05 -5.09 11.82
N PHE A 13 0.02 -5.93 11.89
CA PHE A 13 -1.37 -5.55 11.69
C PHE A 13 -2.15 -5.35 13.01
N SER A 14 -1.51 -5.61 14.15
CA SER A 14 -2.13 -5.42 15.46
C SER A 14 -1.81 -4.03 16.01
N PHE A 15 -2.77 -3.12 15.85
CA PHE A 15 -2.78 -1.81 16.53
C PHE A 15 -3.35 -1.91 17.96
N ARG A 16 -3.70 -3.12 18.41
CA ARG A 16 -4.30 -3.42 19.70
C ARG A 16 -3.24 -4.02 20.62
N GLY A 17 -3.28 -3.65 21.90
CA GLY A 17 -2.28 -4.06 22.90
C GLY A 17 -1.34 -2.94 23.32
N ARG A 18 -0.42 -3.30 24.21
CA ARG A 18 0.63 -2.44 24.78
C ARG A 18 1.99 -3.04 24.42
N THR A 19 2.98 -2.17 24.18
CA THR A 19 4.35 -2.62 23.92
C THR A 19 5.27 -2.01 24.95
N GLU A 20 5.90 -2.87 25.75
CA GLU A 20 6.89 -2.44 26.73
C GLU A 20 8.13 -1.85 26.06
N ARG A 21 8.79 -0.91 26.75
CA ARG A 21 10.05 -0.28 26.31
C ARG A 21 11.14 -1.30 25.93
N LYS A 22 11.26 -2.39 26.71
CA LYS A 22 12.27 -3.43 26.54
C LYS A 22 12.09 -4.22 25.23
N THR A 23 10.87 -4.21 24.67
CA THR A 23 10.56 -4.84 23.38
C THR A 23 10.59 -3.80 22.25
N PHE A 24 10.14 -2.58 22.52
CA PHE A 24 10.11 -1.47 21.55
C PHE A 24 11.50 -1.07 21.05
N TRP A 25 12.41 -0.71 21.95
CA TRP A 25 13.70 -0.13 21.57
C TRP A 25 14.56 -1.10 20.75
N PRO A 26 14.73 -2.37 21.15
CA PRO A 26 15.48 -3.33 20.33
C PRO A 26 14.90 -3.52 18.93
N ALA A 27 13.57 -3.55 18.77
CA ALA A 27 12.94 -3.66 17.46
C ALA A 27 13.22 -2.42 16.59
N MET A 28 13.11 -1.23 17.18
CA MET A 28 13.39 0.03 16.49
C MET A 28 14.86 0.19 16.10
N PHE A 29 15.80 -0.25 16.96
CA PHE A 29 17.23 -0.24 16.63
C PHE A 29 17.55 -1.19 15.48
N VAL A 30 17.02 -2.41 15.48
CA VAL A 30 17.22 -3.35 14.37
C VAL A 30 16.64 -2.80 13.06
N HIS A 31 15.45 -2.20 13.11
CA HIS A 31 14.84 -1.53 11.97
C HIS A 31 15.71 -0.37 11.44
N LEU A 32 16.24 0.47 12.33
CA LEU A 32 17.13 1.58 11.97
C LEU A 32 18.46 1.09 11.37
N ILE A 33 19.05 0.04 11.94
CA ILE A 33 20.27 -0.59 11.42
C ILE A 33 20.02 -1.12 10.01
N LEU A 34 18.90 -1.82 9.77
CA LEU A 34 18.58 -2.34 8.44
C LEU A 34 18.40 -1.24 7.40
N LEU A 35 17.71 -0.15 7.76
CA LEU A 35 17.59 1.03 6.89
C LEU A 35 18.96 1.64 6.58
N ALA A 36 19.79 1.84 7.59
CA ALA A 36 21.12 2.40 7.42
C ALA A 36 22.00 1.51 6.55
N VAL A 37 22.00 0.19 6.78
CA VAL A 37 22.79 -0.78 6.01
C VAL A 37 22.36 -0.78 4.53
N LEU A 38 21.07 -0.88 4.24
CA LEU A 38 20.55 -0.88 2.87
C LEU A 38 20.92 0.42 2.12
N LEU A 39 20.81 1.57 2.79
CA LEU A 39 21.17 2.86 2.21
C LEU A 39 22.68 2.99 1.98
N ASN A 40 23.50 2.53 2.92
CA ASN A 40 24.96 2.53 2.76
C ASN A 40 25.41 1.61 1.62
N PHE A 41 24.77 0.46 1.42
CA PHE A 41 25.05 -0.40 0.26
C PHE A 41 24.75 0.30 -1.06
N TYR A 42 23.61 1.02 -1.15
CA TYR A 42 23.31 1.84 -2.32
C TYR A 42 24.41 2.87 -2.60
N HIS A 43 24.83 3.63 -1.58
CA HIS A 43 25.89 4.62 -1.73
C HIS A 43 27.22 3.98 -2.11
N PHE A 44 27.59 2.86 -1.47
CA PHE A 44 28.81 2.11 -1.77
C PHE A 44 28.90 1.72 -3.24
N PHE A 45 27.87 1.09 -3.80
CA PHE A 45 27.86 0.71 -5.22
C PHE A 45 27.79 1.91 -6.16
N THR A 46 27.14 2.99 -5.75
CA THR A 46 27.11 4.24 -6.53
C THR A 46 28.49 4.90 -6.56
N THR A 47 29.27 4.85 -5.48
CA THR A 47 30.66 5.31 -5.46
C THR A 47 31.55 4.41 -6.31
N LEU A 48 31.37 3.09 -6.27
CA LEU A 48 32.14 2.17 -7.12
C LEU A 48 31.84 2.32 -8.62
N ASN A 49 30.68 2.87 -8.99
CA ASN A 49 30.34 3.16 -10.38
C ASN A 49 31.34 4.10 -11.08
N THR A 50 32.14 4.87 -10.33
CA THR A 50 33.21 5.71 -10.92
C THR A 50 34.48 4.93 -11.22
N LEU A 51 34.54 3.63 -10.93
CA LEU A 51 35.67 2.72 -11.21
C LEU A 51 35.36 1.83 -12.43
N TYR A 52 36.34 1.01 -12.83
CA TYR A 52 36.20 0.08 -13.96
C TYR A 52 34.94 -0.83 -13.79
N LEU A 53 34.16 -0.99 -14.88
CA LEU A 53 32.83 -1.64 -14.98
C LEU A 53 31.61 -0.85 -14.44
N PRO A 54 31.38 0.39 -14.91
CA PRO A 54 30.29 1.25 -14.43
C PRO A 54 28.89 0.59 -14.51
N LEU A 55 28.60 -0.10 -15.61
CA LEU A 55 27.27 -0.70 -15.83
C LEU A 55 26.91 -1.78 -14.77
N PHE A 56 27.89 -2.55 -14.30
CA PHE A 56 27.67 -3.58 -13.28
C PHE A 56 27.38 -2.97 -11.90
N TRP A 57 28.19 -2.00 -11.48
CA TRP A 57 28.01 -1.30 -10.20
C TRP A 57 26.72 -0.47 -10.17
N GLN A 58 26.38 0.15 -11.29
CA GLN A 58 25.12 0.86 -11.45
C GLN A 58 23.91 -0.07 -11.30
N ALA A 59 23.97 -1.28 -11.87
CA ALA A 59 22.90 -2.27 -11.72
C ALA A 59 22.72 -2.70 -10.26
N LEU A 60 23.83 -2.97 -9.53
CA LEU A 60 23.79 -3.31 -8.11
C LEU A 60 23.27 -2.16 -7.24
N GLY A 61 23.73 -0.93 -7.46
CA GLY A 61 23.20 0.25 -6.75
C GLY A 61 21.69 0.43 -6.99
N THR A 62 21.27 0.32 -8.25
CA THR A 62 19.86 0.40 -8.64
C THR A 62 19.01 -0.69 -7.97
N PHE A 63 19.54 -1.91 -7.86
CA PHE A 63 18.89 -3.00 -7.13
C PHE A 63 18.76 -2.70 -5.63
N CYS A 64 19.81 -2.20 -4.98
CA CYS A 64 19.80 -1.85 -3.56
C CYS A 64 18.78 -0.73 -3.24
N ILE A 65 18.66 0.30 -4.07
CA ILE A 65 17.70 1.39 -3.82
C ILE A 65 16.25 0.91 -3.99
N TYR A 66 15.98 0.00 -4.93
CA TYR A 66 14.65 -0.59 -5.05
C TYR A 66 14.31 -1.48 -3.85
N LEU A 67 15.25 -2.30 -3.38
CA LEU A 67 15.07 -3.08 -2.15
C LEU A 67 14.82 -2.19 -0.94
N PHE A 68 15.56 -1.09 -0.80
CA PHE A 68 15.33 -0.09 0.23
C PHE A 68 13.93 0.52 0.16
N GLY A 69 13.48 0.91 -1.04
CA GLY A 69 12.14 1.43 -1.27
C GLY A 69 11.04 0.44 -0.89
N ILE A 70 11.16 -0.82 -1.32
CA ILE A 70 10.21 -1.89 -0.96
C ILE A 70 10.20 -2.10 0.56
N TYR A 71 11.38 -2.18 1.18
CA TYR A 71 11.50 -2.36 2.62
C TYR A 71 10.82 -1.22 3.38
N ILE A 72 10.99 0.04 2.98
CA ILE A 72 10.29 1.19 3.59
C ILE A 72 8.77 1.01 3.48
N VAL A 73 8.25 0.71 2.29
CA VAL A 73 6.80 0.57 2.07
C VAL A 73 6.23 -0.55 2.93
N VAL A 74 6.91 -1.70 2.99
CA VAL A 74 6.45 -2.88 3.74
C VAL A 74 6.61 -2.67 5.25
N SER A 75 7.69 -2.04 5.70
CA SER A 75 7.97 -1.79 7.13
C SER A 75 7.19 -0.61 7.72
N PHE A 76 6.64 0.26 6.87
CA PHE A 76 5.87 1.44 7.30
C PHE A 76 4.69 1.05 8.21
N LEU A 77 3.94 0.02 7.85
CA LEU A 77 2.80 -0.43 8.62
C LEU A 77 3.20 -0.99 10.00
N PRO A 78 4.16 -1.94 10.12
CA PRO A 78 4.64 -2.38 11.43
C PRO A 78 5.24 -1.26 12.28
N TYR A 79 5.94 -0.30 11.66
CA TYR A 79 6.45 0.90 12.36
C TYR A 79 5.31 1.71 13.00
N LEU A 80 4.23 1.96 12.26
CA LEU A 80 3.06 2.64 12.81
C LEU A 80 2.41 1.81 13.93
N ALA A 81 2.25 0.50 13.72
CA ALA A 81 1.58 -0.39 14.66
C ALA A 81 2.30 -0.47 16.01
N ILE A 82 3.63 -0.63 16.02
CA ILE A 82 4.40 -0.70 17.26
C ILE A 82 4.45 0.66 17.98
N THR A 83 4.51 1.77 17.23
CA THR A 83 4.50 3.12 17.80
C THR A 83 3.15 3.44 18.44
N VAL A 84 2.03 3.08 17.81
CA VAL A 84 0.69 3.25 18.39
C VAL A 84 0.52 2.44 19.67
N ARG A 85 0.99 1.19 19.70
CA ARG A 85 0.95 0.34 20.90
C ARG A 85 1.81 0.92 22.02
N ARG A 86 2.95 1.52 21.69
CA ARG A 86 3.85 2.15 22.66
C ARG A 86 3.27 3.46 23.22
N LEU A 87 2.69 4.31 22.39
CA LEU A 87 1.98 5.51 22.84
C LEU A 87 0.86 5.17 23.82
N ARG A 88 0.09 4.11 23.53
CA ARG A 88 -0.99 3.64 24.41
C ARG A 88 -0.48 3.02 25.73
N ASP A 89 0.70 2.41 25.72
CA ASP A 89 1.35 1.89 26.92
C ASP A 89 1.82 3.02 27.85
N ALA A 90 2.14 4.19 27.30
CA ALA A 90 2.44 5.41 28.03
C ALA A 90 1.20 6.30 28.30
N ASP A 91 -0.02 5.76 28.14
CA ASP A 91 -1.32 6.45 28.30
C ASP A 91 -1.53 7.68 27.39
N PHE A 92 -0.80 7.79 26.28
CA PHE A 92 -1.03 8.83 25.28
C PHE A 92 -2.12 8.43 24.26
N PRO A 93 -2.88 9.42 23.73
CA PRO A 93 -3.82 9.16 22.66
C PRO A 93 -3.09 8.71 21.39
N TRP A 94 -3.62 7.66 20.75
CA TRP A 94 -3.04 7.09 19.53
C TRP A 94 -2.91 8.09 18.36
N ALA A 95 -3.75 9.13 18.35
CA ALA A 95 -3.75 10.18 17.33
C ALA A 95 -2.43 10.98 17.27
N LEU A 96 -1.59 10.96 18.30
CA LEU A 96 -0.27 11.58 18.25
C LEU A 96 0.64 10.97 17.18
N ILE A 97 0.31 9.78 16.66
CA ILE A 97 1.03 9.22 15.50
C ILE A 97 1.01 10.15 14.28
N PHE A 98 -0.02 10.98 14.13
CA PHE A 98 -0.11 11.97 13.04
C PHE A 98 0.96 13.07 13.14
N LEU A 99 1.68 13.19 14.27
CA LEU A 99 2.85 14.05 14.34
C LEU A 99 3.91 13.64 13.32
N ASN A 100 4.02 12.37 12.93
CA ASN A 100 4.92 11.94 11.84
C ASN A 100 4.67 12.67 10.50
N LEU A 101 3.49 13.27 10.29
CA LEU A 101 3.19 14.07 9.11
C LEU A 101 3.88 15.44 9.14
N VAL A 102 4.19 15.95 10.33
CA VAL A 102 4.98 17.17 10.51
C VAL A 102 6.45 16.83 10.31
N PHE A 103 6.95 17.21 9.14
CA PHE A 103 8.33 16.92 8.73
C PHE A 103 9.34 17.39 9.79
N LEU A 104 10.31 16.53 10.10
CA LEU A 104 11.41 16.74 11.05
C LEU A 104 11.03 16.85 12.54
N VAL A 105 10.11 17.75 12.90
CA VAL A 105 9.73 18.01 14.31
C VAL A 105 8.92 16.86 14.89
N GLY A 106 8.00 16.30 14.10
CA GLY A 106 7.10 15.24 14.52
C GLY A 106 7.80 13.97 15.03
N PRO A 107 8.71 13.38 14.24
CA PRO A 107 9.48 12.21 14.67
C PRO A 107 10.32 12.46 15.93
N LEU A 108 10.86 13.68 16.11
CA LEU A 108 11.62 14.04 17.32
C LEU A 108 10.73 14.08 18.57
N VAL A 109 9.55 14.68 18.47
CA VAL A 109 8.57 14.70 19.56
C VAL A 109 8.10 13.29 19.88
N LEU A 110 7.82 12.46 18.87
CA LEU A 110 7.44 11.07 19.06
C LEU A 110 8.56 10.23 19.69
N LEU A 111 9.82 10.51 19.37
CA LEU A 111 10.96 9.88 20.02
C LEU A 111 10.99 10.20 21.52
N GLY A 112 10.78 11.47 21.89
CA GLY A 112 10.62 11.90 23.28
C GLY A 112 9.44 11.24 23.99
N LEU A 113 8.27 11.15 23.35
CA LEU A 113 7.08 10.51 23.93
C LEU A 113 7.29 9.00 24.14
N ASN A 114 7.95 8.31 23.22
CA ASN A 114 8.24 6.88 23.36
C ASN A 114 9.24 6.57 24.48
N LEU A 115 10.00 7.58 24.93
CA LEU A 115 10.87 7.53 26.11
C LEU A 115 10.13 7.71 27.45
N VAL A 116 8.82 8.00 27.51
CA VAL A 116 8.05 8.17 28.77
C VAL A 116 7.72 6.83 29.45
N PRO A 117 7.70 6.68 30.79
CA PRO A 117 7.48 5.36 31.42
C PRO A 117 6.07 4.82 31.15
N SER A 118 5.90 3.50 31.23
CA SER A 118 4.57 2.90 31.12
C SER A 118 3.71 3.35 32.30
N SER A 119 2.44 3.66 32.04
CA SER A 119 1.50 4.05 33.08
C SER A 119 0.95 2.81 33.79
N SER A 120 0.89 2.86 35.13
CA SER A 120 0.37 1.78 35.97
C SER A 120 -1.16 1.61 35.89
N LYS A 121 -1.90 2.53 35.23
CA LYS A 121 -3.36 2.42 35.13
C LYS A 121 -3.76 1.32 34.14
N ARG A 122 -4.23 0.20 34.69
CA ARG A 122 -5.07 -0.77 33.96
C ARG A 122 -6.44 -0.11 33.77
N VAL A 123 -6.67 0.47 32.60
CA VAL A 123 -8.02 0.89 32.21
C VAL A 123 -8.80 -0.37 31.86
N ASN A 124 -9.93 -0.60 32.54
CA ASN A 124 -10.79 -1.77 32.34
C ASN A 124 -11.21 -1.91 30.87
N ASP A 125 -11.01 -3.11 30.33
CA ASP A 125 -11.04 -3.46 28.91
C ASP A 125 -12.46 -3.55 28.30
N GLU A 126 -13.51 -3.16 29.03
CA GLU A 126 -14.91 -3.23 28.57
C GLU A 126 -15.20 -2.25 27.41
N SER A 127 -14.52 -1.09 27.39
CA SER A 127 -14.65 -0.12 26.29
C SER A 127 -13.91 -0.55 25.02
N THR A 128 -13.00 -1.52 25.13
CA THR A 128 -12.22 -2.07 24.02
C THR A 128 -13.00 -3.17 23.32
N GLU A 129 -13.68 -4.05 24.07
CA GLU A 129 -14.48 -5.16 23.54
C GLU A 129 -15.66 -4.68 22.69
N ASN A 130 -16.39 -3.65 23.16
CA ASN A 130 -17.51 -3.07 22.42
C ASN A 130 -17.09 -2.28 21.16
N ARG A 131 -15.82 -1.85 21.06
CA ARG A 131 -15.26 -1.31 19.79
C ARG A 131 -14.78 -2.42 18.86
N ASN A 132 -14.31 -3.55 19.40
CA ASN A 132 -13.80 -4.66 18.61
C ASN A 132 -14.89 -5.32 17.75
N THR A 133 -16.13 -5.36 18.23
CA THR A 133 -17.33 -5.81 17.49
C THR A 133 -17.70 -4.89 16.32
N VAL A 134 -17.49 -3.58 16.46
CA VAL A 134 -17.78 -2.59 15.41
C VAL A 134 -16.78 -2.66 14.25
N PHE A 135 -15.49 -2.84 14.54
CA PHE A 135 -14.42 -2.88 13.53
C PHE A 135 -14.25 -4.24 12.83
N ASN A 136 -14.64 -5.35 13.48
CA ASN A 136 -14.58 -6.69 12.88
C ASN A 136 -15.92 -7.10 12.25
N LYS A 137 -16.81 -6.14 12.02
CA LYS A 137 -18.12 -6.39 11.41
C LYS A 137 -17.89 -6.85 9.96
N LYS A 138 -18.18 -8.12 9.70
CA LYS A 138 -18.25 -8.67 8.34
C LYS A 138 -19.27 -7.84 7.57
N ILE A 139 -18.82 -7.15 6.52
CA ILE A 139 -19.69 -6.30 5.71
C ILE A 139 -20.50 -7.22 4.81
N GLU A 140 -21.82 -7.29 5.03
CA GLU A 140 -22.75 -8.05 4.20
C GLU A 140 -23.71 -7.08 3.51
N GLU A 141 -23.40 -6.73 2.27
CA GLU A 141 -24.28 -5.90 1.43
C GLU A 141 -25.36 -6.76 0.76
N ARG A 142 -26.50 -6.98 1.45
CA ARG A 142 -27.63 -7.79 0.92
C ARG A 142 -28.67 -6.98 0.13
N ASN A 143 -28.77 -5.67 0.36
CA ASN A 143 -29.83 -4.79 -0.18
C ASN A 143 -29.29 -3.64 -1.04
N LYS A 144 -30.19 -2.90 -1.74
CA LYS A 144 -29.87 -1.65 -2.43
C LYS A 144 -29.35 -0.62 -1.42
N ILE A 145 -28.03 -0.47 -1.34
CA ILE A 145 -27.39 0.54 -0.48
C ILE A 145 -27.37 1.93 -1.14
N SER A 146 -27.41 2.97 -0.30
CA SER A 146 -27.25 4.36 -0.71
C SER A 146 -25.78 4.70 -0.99
N PHE A 147 -25.54 5.75 -1.77
CA PHE A 147 -24.20 6.19 -2.19
C PHE A 147 -23.25 6.48 -1.02
N SER A 148 -23.75 7.18 0.00
CA SER A 148 -22.96 7.49 1.21
C SER A 148 -22.63 6.23 2.02
N GLN A 149 -23.52 5.25 2.01
CA GLN A 149 -23.32 3.97 2.70
C GLN A 149 -22.24 3.13 2.02
N ALA A 150 -22.18 3.11 0.69
CA ALA A 150 -21.13 2.42 -0.06
C ALA A 150 -19.72 2.95 0.30
N LEU A 151 -19.58 4.28 0.37
CA LEU A 151 -18.32 4.93 0.73
C LEU A 151 -17.99 4.74 2.21
N ALA A 152 -18.98 4.76 3.10
CA ALA A 152 -18.80 4.40 4.51
C ALA A 152 -18.31 2.95 4.67
N HIS A 153 -18.89 2.00 3.94
CA HIS A 153 -18.46 0.59 3.96
C HIS A 153 -17.06 0.39 3.38
N TYR A 154 -16.66 1.18 2.38
CA TYR A 154 -15.29 1.19 1.87
C TYR A 154 -14.28 1.56 2.97
N PHE A 155 -14.53 2.63 3.72
CA PHE A 155 -13.65 3.05 4.81
C PHE A 155 -13.77 2.19 6.08
N GLN A 156 -14.95 1.66 6.40
CA GLN A 156 -15.12 0.70 7.51
C GLN A 156 -14.43 -0.63 7.20
N GLY A 157 -14.44 -1.03 5.94
CA GLY A 157 -13.83 -2.25 5.45
C GLY A 157 -12.36 -2.12 5.08
N TYR A 158 -11.65 -1.13 5.60
CA TYR A 158 -10.28 -0.80 5.17
C TYR A 158 -9.30 -1.98 5.24
N PHE A 159 -9.44 -2.83 6.28
CA PHE A 159 -8.57 -3.99 6.53
C PHE A 159 -9.32 -5.34 6.50
N SER A 160 -10.62 -5.37 6.22
CA SER A 160 -11.38 -6.62 6.31
C SER A 160 -11.44 -7.33 4.95
N PHE A 161 -10.64 -8.37 4.75
CA PHE A 161 -10.71 -9.15 3.49
C PHE A 161 -11.97 -10.04 3.40
N GLY A 162 -12.72 -10.18 4.50
CA GLY A 162 -13.99 -10.89 4.57
C GLY A 162 -15.21 -10.03 4.24
N GLY A 163 -16.30 -10.68 3.82
CA GLY A 163 -17.59 -10.02 3.53
C GLY A 163 -17.96 -10.04 2.05
N ARG A 164 -19.13 -9.46 1.75
CA ARG A 164 -19.70 -9.33 0.41
C ARG A 164 -19.84 -7.87 0.00
N SER A 165 -19.56 -7.58 -1.26
CA SER A 165 -19.65 -6.30 -1.94
C SER A 165 -20.65 -6.40 -3.10
N SER A 166 -21.65 -5.54 -3.09
CA SER A 166 -22.57 -5.42 -4.20
C SER A 166 -21.87 -4.78 -5.39
N ARG A 167 -22.23 -5.20 -6.61
CA ARG A 167 -21.67 -4.67 -7.86
C ARG A 167 -21.81 -3.14 -7.97
N ARG A 168 -22.96 -2.62 -7.56
CA ARG A 168 -23.25 -1.18 -7.60
C ARG A 168 -22.36 -0.41 -6.62
N SER A 169 -22.18 -0.92 -5.40
CA SER A 169 -21.25 -0.37 -4.41
C SER A 169 -19.83 -0.34 -4.96
N PHE A 170 -19.38 -1.48 -5.47
CA PHE A 170 -18.04 -1.65 -6.03
C PHE A 170 -17.74 -0.62 -7.12
N TRP A 171 -18.54 -0.59 -8.20
CA TRP A 171 -18.27 0.31 -9.33
C TRP A 171 -18.39 1.78 -8.94
N PHE A 172 -19.33 2.12 -8.05
CA PHE A 172 -19.43 3.49 -7.55
C PHE A 172 -18.15 3.93 -6.83
N VAL A 173 -17.64 3.11 -5.91
CA VAL A 173 -16.38 3.39 -5.21
C VAL A 173 -15.21 3.49 -6.20
N GLN A 174 -15.16 2.62 -7.21
CA GLN A 174 -14.13 2.69 -8.26
C GLN A 174 -14.20 4.00 -9.05
N PHE A 175 -15.39 4.43 -9.50
CA PHE A 175 -15.55 5.68 -10.22
C PHE A 175 -15.19 6.91 -9.37
N CYS A 176 -15.61 6.94 -8.10
CA CYS A 176 -15.21 8.00 -7.17
C CYS A 176 -13.69 8.04 -6.99
N TRP A 177 -13.07 6.88 -6.80
CA TRP A 177 -11.62 6.79 -6.65
C TRP A 177 -10.88 7.25 -7.91
N TRP A 178 -11.29 6.79 -9.10
CA TRP A 178 -10.72 7.22 -10.37
C TRP A 178 -10.94 8.70 -10.64
N GLY A 179 -12.10 9.25 -10.26
CA GLY A 179 -12.39 10.68 -10.35
C GLY A 179 -11.48 11.53 -9.47
N ILE A 180 -11.31 11.14 -8.20
CA ILE A 180 -10.38 11.81 -7.28
C ILE A 180 -8.94 11.68 -7.79
N PHE A 181 -8.55 10.49 -8.24
CA PHE A 181 -7.21 10.26 -8.79
C PHE A 181 -6.93 11.12 -10.03
N ALA A 182 -7.89 11.22 -10.95
CA ALA A 182 -7.79 12.06 -12.14
C ALA A 182 -7.67 13.55 -11.77
N LEU A 183 -8.48 14.01 -10.81
CA LEU A 183 -8.41 15.39 -10.30
C LEU A 183 -7.05 15.68 -9.66
N LEU A 184 -6.54 14.80 -8.79
CA LEU A 184 -5.22 14.97 -8.18
C LEU A 184 -4.11 14.95 -9.23
N LYS A 185 -4.21 14.07 -10.24
CA LYS A 185 -3.27 14.05 -11.37
C LYS A 185 -3.29 15.34 -12.18
N MET A 186 -4.48 15.90 -12.45
CA MET A 186 -4.63 17.19 -13.09
C MET A 186 -3.96 18.30 -12.28
N LEU A 187 -4.16 18.33 -10.96
CA LEU A 187 -3.52 19.32 -10.08
C LEU A 187 -2.00 19.18 -10.08
N VAL A 188 -1.46 17.95 -10.02
CA VAL A 188 -0.01 17.71 -10.12
C VAL A 188 0.54 18.19 -11.48
N PHE A 189 -0.22 18.03 -12.56
CA PHE A 189 0.17 18.51 -13.88
C PHE A 189 0.19 20.04 -13.98
N LEU A 190 -0.75 20.72 -13.33
CA LEU A 190 -0.83 22.19 -13.30
C LEU A 190 0.18 22.84 -12.35
N ALA A 191 0.58 22.15 -11.27
CA ALA A 191 1.43 22.73 -10.23
C ALA A 191 2.77 23.35 -10.73
N PRO A 192 3.53 22.73 -11.67
CA PRO A 192 4.75 23.34 -12.19
C PRO A 192 4.51 24.65 -12.93
N HIS A 193 3.37 24.76 -13.64
CA HIS A 193 3.02 25.96 -14.40
C HIS A 193 2.69 27.12 -13.44
N PHE A 194 2.00 26.80 -12.35
CA PHE A 194 1.69 27.76 -11.30
C PHE A 194 2.95 28.22 -10.53
N ASP A 195 3.83 27.27 -10.17
CA ASP A 195 5.11 27.60 -9.54
C ASP A 195 5.97 28.48 -10.44
N TRP A 196 6.03 28.16 -11.74
CA TRP A 196 6.76 28.97 -12.71
C TRP A 196 6.18 30.38 -12.85
N LEU A 197 4.86 30.51 -12.86
CA LEU A 197 4.19 31.82 -12.92
C LEU A 197 4.49 32.69 -11.69
N LEU A 198 4.51 32.11 -10.49
CA LEU A 198 4.70 32.86 -9.24
C LEU A 198 6.17 33.11 -8.89
N PHE A 199 7.04 32.14 -9.14
CA PHE A 199 8.41 32.13 -8.63
C PHE A 199 9.48 32.04 -9.74
N GLY A 200 9.09 31.94 -11.01
CA GLY A 200 10.01 31.81 -12.15
C GLY A 200 10.71 30.44 -12.23
N GLN A 201 10.40 29.52 -11.32
CA GLN A 201 11.03 28.20 -11.21
C GLN A 201 10.07 27.21 -10.56
N VAL A 202 10.28 25.92 -10.82
CA VAL A 202 9.56 24.85 -10.12
C VAL A 202 9.99 24.87 -8.65
N SER A 203 9.03 25.00 -7.75
CA SER A 203 9.27 25.27 -6.34
C SER A 203 8.62 24.18 -5.47
N ILE A 204 8.37 24.54 -4.21
CA ILE A 204 7.79 23.68 -3.19
C ILE A 204 6.37 23.23 -3.53
N GLY A 205 5.58 24.04 -4.25
CA GLY A 205 4.18 23.73 -4.58
C GLY A 205 4.04 22.43 -5.37
N THR A 206 4.84 22.26 -6.42
CA THR A 206 4.92 21.03 -7.21
C THR A 206 5.33 19.82 -6.37
N SER A 207 6.30 20.00 -5.48
CA SER A 207 6.81 18.92 -4.64
C SER A 207 5.77 18.46 -3.62
N LEU A 208 5.06 19.40 -2.99
CA LEU A 208 3.95 19.12 -2.09
C LEU A 208 2.80 18.41 -2.81
N MET A 209 2.46 18.84 -4.03
CA MET A 209 1.37 18.23 -4.79
C MET A 209 1.68 16.78 -5.18
N LYS A 210 2.94 16.49 -5.55
CA LYS A 210 3.42 15.12 -5.77
C LYS A 210 3.35 14.28 -4.49
N LEU A 211 3.76 14.84 -3.35
CA LEU A 211 3.69 14.16 -2.06
C LEU A 211 2.23 13.81 -1.69
N PHE A 212 1.31 14.76 -1.86
CA PHE A 212 -0.13 14.53 -1.63
C PHE A 212 -0.67 13.37 -2.46
N LEU A 213 -0.30 13.29 -3.75
CA LEU A 213 -0.68 12.16 -4.61
C LEU A 213 -0.10 10.83 -4.10
N ILE A 214 1.17 10.82 -3.66
CA ILE A 214 1.81 9.61 -3.12
C ILE A 214 1.09 9.16 -1.84
N LEU A 215 0.75 10.08 -0.94
CA LEU A 215 0.02 9.76 0.30
C LEU A 215 -1.39 9.24 0.02
N PHE A 216 -2.10 9.84 -0.94
CA PHE A 216 -3.40 9.35 -1.39
C PHE A 216 -3.31 7.91 -1.94
N LEU A 217 -2.31 7.64 -2.78
CA LEU A 217 -2.09 6.30 -3.32
C LEU A 217 -1.77 5.31 -2.19
N LEU A 218 -0.82 5.64 -1.31
CA LEU A 218 -0.41 4.76 -0.21
C LEU A 218 -1.58 4.44 0.73
N GLY A 219 -2.39 5.45 1.08
CA GLY A 219 -3.58 5.27 1.91
C GLY A 219 -4.66 4.43 1.22
N THR A 220 -4.81 4.52 -0.11
CA THR A 220 -5.87 3.80 -0.81
C THR A 220 -5.49 2.40 -1.32
N ILE A 221 -4.20 2.03 -1.35
CA ILE A 221 -3.75 0.69 -1.81
C ILE A 221 -4.45 -0.44 -1.06
N LEU A 222 -4.43 -0.42 0.28
CA LEU A 222 -5.00 -1.48 1.10
C LEU A 222 -6.53 -1.63 0.95
N PRO A 223 -7.34 -0.56 1.09
CA PRO A 223 -8.78 -0.67 0.90
C PRO A 223 -9.17 -1.01 -0.55
N GLN A 224 -8.38 -0.60 -1.55
CA GLN A 224 -8.60 -1.04 -2.93
C GLN A 224 -8.38 -2.54 -3.10
N PHE A 225 -7.30 -3.08 -2.54
CA PHE A 225 -7.03 -4.52 -2.58
C PHE A 225 -8.08 -5.32 -1.80
N ALA A 226 -8.51 -4.81 -0.64
CA ALA A 226 -9.57 -5.42 0.17
C ALA A 226 -10.92 -5.44 -0.56
N LEU A 227 -11.30 -4.33 -1.21
CA LEU A 227 -12.56 -4.27 -1.98
C LEU A 227 -12.53 -5.19 -3.21
N MET A 228 -11.40 -5.21 -3.93
CA MET A 228 -11.22 -6.02 -5.13
C MET A 228 -11.30 -7.53 -4.82
N THR A 229 -10.61 -7.98 -3.78
CA THR A 229 -10.63 -9.38 -3.34
C THR A 229 -12.04 -9.82 -2.93
N ARG A 230 -12.81 -9.00 -2.20
CA ARG A 230 -14.21 -9.30 -1.89
C ARG A 230 -15.06 -9.44 -3.15
N ARG A 231 -14.93 -8.51 -4.11
CA ARG A 231 -15.74 -8.53 -5.34
C ARG A 231 -15.45 -9.75 -6.20
N LEU A 232 -14.18 -10.12 -6.36
CA LEU A 232 -13.78 -11.32 -7.12
C LEU A 232 -14.29 -12.60 -6.45
N ARG A 233 -14.25 -12.68 -5.12
CA ARG A 233 -14.84 -13.81 -4.40
C ARG A 233 -16.36 -13.86 -4.54
N ASP A 234 -17.05 -12.72 -4.46
CA ASP A 234 -18.50 -12.64 -4.67
C ASP A 234 -18.93 -12.99 -6.10
N ALA A 235 -18.06 -12.76 -7.08
CA ALA A 235 -18.25 -13.20 -8.45
C ALA A 235 -18.23 -14.73 -8.61
N GLY A 236 -17.76 -15.46 -7.59
CA GLY A 236 -17.63 -16.91 -7.56
C GLY A 236 -16.24 -17.44 -7.90
N LEU A 237 -15.21 -16.58 -7.91
CA LEU A 237 -13.82 -16.98 -8.10
C LEU A 237 -13.25 -17.58 -6.79
N SER A 238 -12.45 -18.63 -6.88
CA SER A 238 -11.73 -19.18 -5.72
C SER A 238 -10.73 -18.18 -5.14
N GLU A 239 -10.31 -18.36 -3.90
CA GLU A 239 -9.33 -17.46 -3.26
C GLU A 239 -7.99 -17.49 -4.00
N ILE A 240 -7.57 -18.68 -4.44
CA ILE A 240 -6.37 -18.89 -5.26
C ILE A 240 -6.54 -18.24 -6.64
N GLY A 241 -7.69 -18.44 -7.31
CA GLY A 241 -7.96 -17.83 -8.61
C GLY A 241 -7.94 -16.30 -8.55
N SER A 242 -8.49 -15.73 -7.47
CA SER A 242 -8.47 -14.28 -7.23
C SER A 242 -7.05 -13.76 -7.03
N LEU A 243 -6.24 -14.47 -6.25
CA LEU A 243 -4.85 -14.13 -6.00
C LEU A 243 -4.01 -14.20 -7.28
N ILE A 244 -4.16 -15.27 -8.07
CA ILE A 244 -3.45 -15.45 -9.35
C ILE A 244 -3.80 -14.32 -10.31
N LEU A 245 -5.10 -14.01 -10.47
CA LEU A 245 -5.55 -12.97 -11.39
C LEU A 245 -5.00 -11.59 -11.00
N LEU A 246 -5.08 -11.24 -9.72
CA LEU A 246 -4.56 -9.97 -9.21
C LEU A 246 -3.03 -9.90 -9.35
N THR A 247 -2.32 -10.92 -8.91
CA THR A 247 -0.85 -10.97 -8.95
C THR A 247 -0.33 -10.94 -10.39
N THR A 248 -0.98 -11.66 -11.31
CA THR A 248 -0.63 -11.66 -12.74
C THR A 248 -0.84 -10.27 -13.33
N SER A 249 -2.00 -9.66 -13.07
CA SER A 249 -2.29 -8.30 -13.57
C SER A 249 -1.29 -7.25 -13.07
N THR A 250 -0.94 -7.29 -11.77
CA THR A 250 0.00 -6.33 -11.19
C THR A 250 1.42 -6.58 -11.66
N SER A 251 1.85 -7.84 -11.77
CA SER A 251 3.21 -8.19 -12.22
C SER A 251 3.42 -7.80 -13.69
N LEU A 252 2.42 -8.04 -14.54
CA LEU A 252 2.48 -7.67 -15.95
C LEU A 252 2.51 -6.15 -16.16
N LEU A 253 1.72 -5.39 -15.38
CA LEU A 253 1.77 -3.93 -15.38
C LEU A 253 3.15 -3.39 -15.01
N LEU A 254 3.74 -3.93 -13.94
CA LEU A 254 5.08 -3.53 -13.50
C LEU A 254 6.13 -3.88 -14.55
N PHE A 255 6.07 -5.11 -15.09
CA PHE A 255 6.99 -5.56 -16.14
C PHE A 255 6.91 -4.66 -17.36
N GLN A 256 5.71 -4.35 -17.86
CA GLN A 256 5.52 -3.46 -18.99
C GLN A 256 6.12 -2.06 -18.71
N LYS A 257 5.87 -1.48 -17.53
CA LYS A 257 6.41 -0.16 -17.15
C LYS A 257 7.92 -0.15 -16.97
N ILE A 258 8.50 -1.22 -16.44
CA ILE A 258 9.95 -1.36 -16.32
C ILE A 258 10.56 -1.48 -17.72
N LEU A 259 10.03 -2.37 -18.55
CA LEU A 259 10.51 -2.59 -19.91
C LEU A 259 10.44 -1.30 -20.74
N SER A 260 9.31 -0.59 -20.73
CA SER A 260 9.13 0.65 -21.48
C SER A 260 10.15 1.71 -21.04
N ARG A 261 10.43 1.81 -19.72
CA ARG A 261 11.45 2.73 -19.21
C ARG A 261 12.86 2.33 -19.63
N THR A 262 13.23 1.07 -19.48
CA THR A 262 14.55 0.57 -19.86
C THR A 262 14.80 0.76 -21.35
N LEU A 263 13.82 0.44 -22.20
CA LEU A 263 13.91 0.65 -23.65
C LEU A 263 14.06 2.14 -24.00
N SER A 264 13.29 3.03 -23.37
CA SER A 264 13.41 4.48 -23.60
C SER A 264 14.78 5.06 -23.24
N GLN A 265 15.47 4.46 -22.26
CA GLN A 265 16.81 4.90 -21.82
C GLN A 265 17.93 4.29 -22.67
N ALA A 266 17.70 3.12 -23.27
CA ALA A 266 18.72 2.40 -24.04
C ALA A 266 18.99 3.00 -25.44
N TYR A 267 18.30 4.08 -25.84
CA TYR A 267 18.37 4.69 -27.18
C TYR A 267 18.19 3.69 -28.35
N VAL A 268 17.66 2.51 -28.07
CA VAL A 268 17.28 1.57 -29.12
C VAL A 268 15.94 2.06 -29.62
N GLY A 269 15.89 2.64 -30.83
CA GLY A 269 14.68 3.21 -31.43
C GLY A 269 13.55 2.18 -31.64
N HIS A 270 12.68 2.42 -32.63
CA HIS A 270 11.43 1.66 -32.93
C HIS A 270 11.53 0.12 -33.09
N ARG A 271 12.70 -0.48 -32.92
CA ARG A 271 12.99 -1.92 -33.08
C ARG A 271 12.24 -2.82 -32.08
N TYR A 272 11.78 -2.29 -30.95
CA TYR A 272 11.07 -3.06 -29.91
C TYR A 272 9.62 -2.62 -29.70
N ASP A 273 9.10 -1.71 -30.52
CA ASP A 273 7.72 -1.20 -30.41
C ASP A 273 6.70 -2.34 -30.52
N LEU A 274 6.96 -3.33 -31.40
CA LEU A 274 6.10 -4.51 -31.55
C LEU A 274 5.98 -5.30 -30.24
N VAL A 275 7.07 -5.45 -29.47
CA VAL A 275 7.06 -6.14 -28.19
C VAL A 275 6.27 -5.34 -27.15
N GLU A 276 6.41 -4.01 -27.13
CA GLU A 276 5.64 -3.14 -26.23
C GLU A 276 4.14 -3.17 -26.55
N TYR A 277 3.76 -3.16 -27.84
CA TYR A 277 2.37 -3.29 -28.28
C TYR A 277 1.78 -4.67 -27.98
N LEU A 278 2.53 -5.75 -28.19
CA LEU A 278 2.08 -7.10 -27.85
C LEU A 278 1.87 -7.26 -26.34
N LEU A 279 2.79 -6.73 -25.52
CA LEU A 279 2.64 -6.72 -24.06
C LEU A 279 1.46 -5.86 -23.61
N PHE A 280 1.23 -4.71 -24.25
CA PHE A 280 0.06 -3.87 -23.99
C PHE A 280 -1.25 -4.62 -24.31
N LEU A 281 -1.31 -5.33 -25.44
CA LEU A 281 -2.48 -6.12 -25.82
C LEU A 281 -2.72 -7.27 -24.83
N PHE A 282 -1.68 -8.03 -24.48
CA PHE A 282 -1.76 -9.11 -23.51
C PHE A 282 -2.26 -8.60 -22.14
N LEU A 283 -1.73 -7.46 -21.69
CA LEU A 283 -2.22 -6.79 -20.49
C LEU A 283 -3.69 -6.37 -20.64
N GLY A 284 -4.08 -5.83 -21.79
CA GLY A 284 -5.46 -5.48 -22.09
C GLY A 284 -6.40 -6.66 -21.93
N VAL A 285 -6.03 -7.84 -22.43
CA VAL A 285 -6.83 -9.08 -22.27
C VAL A 285 -6.99 -9.46 -20.80
N VAL A 286 -5.90 -9.44 -20.02
CA VAL A 286 -5.94 -9.75 -18.58
C VAL A 286 -6.81 -8.75 -17.81
N LEU A 287 -6.71 -7.46 -18.12
CA LEU A 287 -7.53 -6.42 -17.51
C LEU A 287 -9.00 -6.54 -17.89
N ILE A 288 -9.31 -6.87 -19.15
CA ILE A 288 -10.68 -7.14 -19.60
C ILE A 288 -11.25 -8.34 -18.84
N ALA A 289 -10.49 -9.43 -18.70
CA ALA A 289 -10.91 -10.59 -17.93
C ALA A 289 -11.20 -10.22 -16.46
N LEU A 290 -10.36 -9.37 -15.86
CA LEU A 290 -10.57 -8.85 -14.51
C LEU A 290 -11.84 -7.99 -14.42
N ILE A 291 -12.09 -7.10 -15.38
CA ILE A 291 -13.29 -6.27 -15.43
C ILE A 291 -14.55 -7.14 -15.57
N ILE A 292 -14.52 -8.15 -16.44
CA ILE A 292 -15.63 -9.10 -16.62
C ILE A 292 -15.90 -9.85 -15.31
N ALA A 293 -14.86 -10.31 -14.63
CA ALA A 293 -14.99 -10.95 -13.32
C ALA A 293 -15.60 -10.01 -12.27
N CYS A 294 -15.22 -8.73 -12.24
CA CYS A 294 -15.84 -7.74 -11.34
C CYS A 294 -17.30 -7.45 -11.71
N LEU A 295 -17.66 -7.55 -12.99
CA LEU A 295 -19.00 -7.27 -13.50
C LEU A 295 -19.96 -8.45 -13.33
N SER A 296 -19.49 -9.69 -13.18
CA SER A 296 -20.33 -10.92 -13.13
C SER A 296 -21.26 -11.01 -11.91
N LYS A 297 -22.32 -11.84 -12.03
CA LYS A 297 -23.26 -12.33 -11.01
C LYS A 297 -22.74 -12.37 -9.59
N ALA A 298 -23.57 -12.27 -8.56
CA ALA A 298 -23.17 -13.03 -7.36
C ALA A 298 -23.14 -14.52 -7.73
N ASP A 299 -22.03 -15.21 -7.46
CA ASP A 299 -21.82 -16.66 -7.62
C ASP A 299 -21.94 -17.22 -9.07
N GLU A 300 -22.03 -16.37 -10.11
CA GLU A 300 -22.22 -16.81 -11.51
C GLU A 300 -21.02 -17.60 -12.05
N LEU A 301 -19.79 -17.25 -11.64
CA LEU A 301 -18.59 -17.99 -12.06
C LEU A 301 -18.47 -19.35 -11.35
N ARG A 302 -19.14 -19.52 -10.21
CA ARG A 302 -19.17 -20.80 -9.48
C ARG A 302 -20.15 -21.80 -10.11
N THR A 303 -21.22 -21.32 -10.73
CA THR A 303 -22.26 -22.16 -11.36
C THR A 303 -22.00 -22.50 -12.83
N SER A 304 -21.04 -21.85 -13.49
CA SER A 304 -20.70 -22.19 -14.88
C SER A 304 -19.86 -23.48 -14.94
N GLU A 305 -20.25 -24.48 -15.74
CA GLU A 305 -19.50 -25.75 -15.94
C GLU A 305 -18.00 -25.56 -16.26
N LYS A 306 -17.59 -24.39 -16.78
CA LYS A 306 -16.21 -24.07 -17.14
C LYS A 306 -15.29 -23.75 -15.95
N SER A 307 -15.82 -23.52 -14.73
CA SER A 307 -15.00 -23.26 -13.52
C SER A 307 -14.59 -24.51 -12.76
N ILE A 308 -15.02 -25.70 -13.22
CA ILE A 308 -14.61 -27.01 -12.66
C ILE A 308 -13.08 -27.20 -12.70
N LEU A 309 -12.38 -26.55 -13.64
CA LEU A 309 -10.91 -26.56 -13.73
C LEU A 309 -10.22 -25.84 -12.56
N PHE A 310 -10.83 -24.79 -11.99
CA PHE A 310 -10.26 -24.02 -10.88
C PHE A 310 -10.66 -24.54 -9.50
N ASN A 311 -11.77 -25.30 -9.40
CA ASN A 311 -12.20 -25.96 -8.16
C ASN A 311 -11.45 -27.28 -7.88
N LYS A 312 -10.74 -27.85 -8.86
CA LYS A 312 -9.94 -29.08 -8.68
C LYS A 312 -8.55 -28.85 -8.08
N MET A 313 -8.20 -27.61 -7.76
CA MET A 313 -6.92 -27.24 -7.14
C MET A 313 -7.02 -26.95 -5.64
N ASP A 314 -8.20 -27.18 -5.04
CA ASP A 314 -8.40 -27.25 -3.58
C ASP A 314 -7.91 -28.60 -3.02
#